data_AF-A0A1M3E7C4-F1
#
_entry.id   AF-A0A1M3E7C4-F1
#
_cell.length_a   1.000
_cell.length_b   1.000
_cell.length_c   1.000
_cell.angle_alpha   90.00
_cell.angle_beta   90.00
_cell.angle_gamma   90.00
#
_symmetry.space_group_name_H-M   'P 1'
#
loop_
_entity.id
_entity.type
_entity.pdbx_description
1 polymer ?
#
loop_
_entity_poly.entity_id
_entity_poly.type
_entity_poly.pdbx_seq_one_letter_code
_entity_poly.pdbx_strand_id
1 'polypeptide(L)'
;MKSNKYVLKALDAYPYNLEEASESLEYALSYDREDTTALCLMGRMHGEIFKDFEASKEYFLEALAVNVHAIEIYPHYINVLIWNEDYTDAEKFIDFALGVKGTDKSWLLYRKASLYEQVKKLKKAMKMIQKAKAIAHNTNIIECLNTLEERIKTKTSGKKSGKKDKKEKSAA
;
A
#
# COMPACT_ATOMS: atom_id res chain seq x y z
N MET A 1 -15.80 18.80 -10.30
CA MET A 1 -14.47 19.16 -9.75
C MET A 1 -14.27 20.64 -9.99
N LYS A 2 -14.31 21.49 -8.95
CA LYS A 2 -13.78 22.85 -9.07
C LYS A 2 -12.26 22.68 -9.16
N SER A 3 -11.74 22.48 -10.36
CA SER A 3 -10.32 22.23 -10.54
C SER A 3 -9.56 23.52 -10.24
N ASN A 4 -8.88 23.54 -9.10
CA ASN A 4 -7.98 24.62 -8.77
C ASN A 4 -6.74 24.50 -9.67
N LYS A 5 -6.42 25.55 -10.45
CA LYS A 5 -5.26 25.57 -11.36
C LYS A 5 -3.96 25.16 -10.65
N TYR A 6 -3.86 25.42 -9.35
CA TYR A 6 -2.71 25.06 -8.53
C TYR A 6 -2.62 23.56 -8.26
N VAL A 7 -3.75 22.85 -8.11
CA VAL A 7 -3.76 21.38 -8.03
C VAL A 7 -3.30 20.75 -9.33
N LEU A 8 -3.76 21.25 -10.47
CA LEU A 8 -3.29 20.76 -11.77
C LEU A 8 -1.78 20.97 -11.95
N LYS A 9 -1.29 22.16 -11.56
CA LYS A 9 0.14 22.48 -11.60
C LYS A 9 0.95 21.55 -10.70
N ALA A 10 0.47 21.26 -9.50
CA ALA A 10 1.11 20.33 -8.59
C ALA A 10 1.15 18.89 -9.13
N LEU A 11 0.05 18.43 -9.75
CA LEU A 11 -0.04 17.11 -10.36
C LEU A 11 0.93 16.94 -11.54
N ASP A 12 1.13 17.98 -12.35
CA ASP A 12 2.06 17.97 -13.48
C ASP A 12 3.52 17.97 -13.01
N ALA A 13 3.81 18.70 -11.93
CA ALA A 13 5.14 18.80 -11.34
C ALA A 13 5.55 17.53 -10.56
N TYR A 14 4.62 16.85 -9.88
CA TYR A 14 4.93 15.70 -9.03
C TYR A 14 5.18 14.42 -9.84
N PRO A 15 6.22 13.61 -9.52
CA PRO A 15 7.19 13.77 -8.43
C PRO A 15 8.53 14.41 -8.86
N TYR A 16 8.60 15.03 -10.04
CA TYR A 16 9.86 15.42 -10.67
C TYR A 16 10.34 16.82 -10.26
N ASN A 17 9.43 17.78 -10.10
CA ASN A 17 9.72 19.12 -9.59
C ASN A 17 9.02 19.32 -8.23
N LEU A 18 9.69 18.87 -7.17
CA LEU A 18 9.11 18.86 -5.82
C LEU A 18 8.87 20.25 -5.24
N GLU A 19 9.74 21.22 -5.55
CA GLU A 19 9.60 22.61 -5.09
C GLU A 19 8.33 23.23 -5.68
N GLU A 20 8.16 23.15 -7.01
CA GLU A 20 6.96 23.66 -7.68
C GLU A 20 5.69 22.92 -7.25
N ALA A 21 5.78 21.61 -7.03
CA ALA A 21 4.66 20.83 -6.51
C ALA A 21 4.28 21.29 -5.10
N SER A 22 5.25 21.48 -4.20
CA SER A 22 5.03 21.91 -2.82
C SER A 22 4.37 23.29 -2.76
N GLU A 23 4.96 24.29 -3.44
CA GLU A 23 4.40 25.64 -3.49
C GLU A 23 2.97 25.63 -4.05
N SER A 24 2.76 24.89 -5.14
CA SER A 24 1.44 24.82 -5.77
C SER A 24 0.40 24.17 -4.85
N LEU A 25 0.79 23.18 -4.05
CA LEU A 25 -0.11 22.56 -3.06
C LEU A 25 -0.43 23.50 -1.91
N GLU A 26 0.55 24.24 -1.39
CA GLU A 26 0.32 25.26 -0.36
C GLU A 26 -0.65 26.34 -0.85
N TYR A 27 -0.45 26.82 -2.09
CA TYR A 27 -1.42 27.74 -2.70
C TYR A 27 -2.78 27.09 -2.82
N ALA A 28 -2.88 25.86 -3.33
CA ALA A 28 -4.17 25.17 -3.47
C ALA A 28 -4.94 25.09 -2.14
N LEU A 29 -4.28 24.64 -1.08
CA LEU A 29 -4.87 24.49 0.26
C LEU A 29 -5.16 25.84 0.93
N SER A 30 -4.44 26.90 0.59
CA SER A 30 -4.77 28.25 1.07
C SER A 30 -6.11 28.76 0.52
N TYR A 31 -6.49 28.35 -0.70
CA TYR A 31 -7.79 28.70 -1.31
C TYR A 31 -8.90 27.74 -0.88
N ASP A 32 -8.59 26.45 -0.77
CA ASP A 32 -9.53 25.41 -0.36
C ASP A 32 -8.81 24.37 0.49
N ARG A 33 -8.93 24.51 1.82
CA ARG A 33 -8.29 23.61 2.79
C ARG A 33 -8.83 22.18 2.74
N GLU A 34 -10.01 21.98 2.15
CA GLU A 34 -10.69 20.68 2.07
C GLU A 34 -10.53 20.04 0.68
N ASP A 35 -9.68 20.59 -0.20
CA ASP A 35 -9.42 19.97 -1.51
C ASP A 35 -8.75 18.60 -1.32
N THR A 36 -9.55 17.54 -1.48
CA THR A 36 -9.13 16.16 -1.28
C THR A 36 -8.00 15.73 -2.20
N THR A 37 -7.88 16.35 -3.38
CA THR A 37 -6.81 16.05 -4.33
C THR A 37 -5.50 16.67 -3.85
N ALA A 38 -5.54 17.92 -3.39
CA ALA A 38 -4.38 18.60 -2.81
C ALA A 38 -3.89 17.89 -1.54
N LEU A 39 -4.81 17.59 -0.61
CA LEU A 39 -4.49 16.85 0.61
C LEU A 39 -3.91 15.46 0.31
N CYS A 40 -4.48 14.73 -0.66
CA CYS A 40 -3.94 13.44 -1.10
C CYS A 40 -2.49 13.59 -1.61
N LEU A 41 -2.21 14.60 -2.45
CA LEU A 41 -0.87 14.79 -3.00
C LEU A 41 0.14 15.24 -1.93
N MET A 42 -0.27 16.05 -0.95
CA MET A 42 0.53 16.38 0.25
C MET A 42 0.85 15.12 1.05
N GLY A 43 -0.15 14.28 1.35
CA GLY A 43 0.04 13.02 2.04
C GLY A 43 1.04 12.12 1.31
N ARG A 44 0.93 12.03 -0.02
CA ARG A 44 1.89 11.29 -0.85
C ARG A 44 3.28 11.90 -0.80
N MET A 45 3.45 13.21 -0.88
CA MET A 45 4.77 13.85 -0.80
C MET A 45 5.47 13.54 0.52
N HIS A 46 4.76 13.69 1.65
CA HIS A 46 5.32 13.35 2.97
C HIS A 46 5.69 11.87 3.09
N GLY A 47 4.82 10.95 2.67
CA GLY A 47 5.06 9.51 2.83
C GLY A 47 6.00 8.89 1.79
N GLU A 48 5.85 9.26 0.52
CA GLU A 48 6.61 8.69 -0.60
C GLU A 48 8.00 9.33 -0.69
N ILE A 49 8.13 10.65 -0.47
CA ILE A 49 9.38 11.41 -0.66
C ILE A 49 10.09 11.64 0.67
N PHE A 50 9.45 12.32 1.62
CA PHE A 50 10.11 12.74 2.87
C PHE A 50 10.24 11.63 3.91
N LYS A 51 9.51 10.52 3.73
CA LYS A 51 9.38 9.42 4.71
C LYS A 51 8.84 9.89 6.06
N ASP A 52 8.09 10.99 6.04
CA ASP A 52 7.34 11.49 7.18
C ASP A 52 5.95 10.83 7.17
N PHE A 53 5.90 9.62 7.73
CA PHE A 53 4.69 8.82 7.70
C PHE A 53 3.60 9.37 8.62
N GLU A 54 3.94 10.05 9.71
CA GLU A 54 2.93 10.64 10.62
C GLU A 54 2.21 11.80 9.93
N ALA A 55 2.96 12.77 9.37
CA ALA A 55 2.34 13.86 8.62
C ALA A 55 1.56 13.35 7.40
N SER A 56 2.09 12.32 6.72
CA SER A 56 1.39 11.68 5.61
C SER A 56 0.04 11.10 6.02
N LYS A 57 -0.03 10.41 7.17
CA LYS A 57 -1.28 9.87 7.71
C LYS A 57 -2.28 10.99 8.04
N GLU A 58 -1.82 12.08 8.64
CA GLU A 58 -2.67 13.23 8.97
C GLU A 58 -3.33 13.79 7.72
N TYR A 59 -2.57 14.11 6.66
CA TYR A 59 -3.13 14.60 5.40
C TYR A 59 -4.13 13.64 4.75
N PHE A 60 -3.85 12.33 4.78
CA PHE A 60 -4.79 11.34 4.25
C PHE A 60 -6.07 11.24 5.09
N LEU A 61 -5.97 11.33 6.41
CA LEU A 61 -7.13 11.31 7.30
C LEU A 61 -7.97 12.57 7.15
N GLU A 62 -7.35 13.75 6.99
CA GLU A 62 -8.07 15.00 6.68
C GLU A 62 -8.86 14.87 5.38
N ALA A 63 -8.23 14.37 4.31
CA ALA A 63 -8.90 14.16 3.03
C ALA A 63 -10.06 13.15 3.12
N LEU A 64 -9.87 12.07 3.88
CA LEU A 64 -10.91 11.06 4.11
C LEU A 64 -12.04 11.55 5.03
N ALA A 65 -11.77 12.53 5.90
CA ALA A 65 -12.80 13.18 6.70
C ALA A 65 -13.72 14.05 5.84
N VAL A 66 -13.17 14.71 4.81
CA VAL A 66 -13.96 15.45 3.80
C VAL A 66 -14.76 14.50 2.92
N ASN A 67 -14.12 13.45 2.39
CA ASN A 67 -14.78 12.45 1.56
C ASN A 67 -14.24 11.05 1.84
N VAL A 68 -14.97 10.30 2.66
CA VAL A 68 -14.60 8.92 3.01
C VAL A 68 -14.54 8.00 1.78
N HIS A 69 -15.22 8.36 0.68
CA HIS A 69 -15.24 7.63 -0.59
C HIS A 69 -14.25 8.16 -1.63
N ALA A 70 -13.25 8.95 -1.23
CA ALA A 70 -12.09 9.31 -2.05
C ALA A 70 -11.19 8.08 -2.29
N ILE A 71 -11.67 7.15 -3.11
CA ILE A 71 -11.05 5.83 -3.36
C ILE A 71 -9.63 5.93 -3.91
N GLU A 72 -9.28 7.05 -4.55
CA GLU A 72 -7.94 7.35 -5.05
C GLU A 72 -6.90 7.44 -3.92
N ILE A 73 -7.32 7.78 -2.71
CA ILE A 73 -6.45 7.89 -1.53
C ILE A 73 -6.06 6.52 -0.99
N TYR A 74 -6.97 5.54 -1.11
CA TYR A 74 -6.87 4.29 -0.37
C TYR A 74 -5.55 3.55 -0.61
N PRO A 75 -5.05 3.37 -1.85
CA PRO A 75 -3.79 2.67 -2.08
C PRO A 75 -2.59 3.36 -1.41
N HIS A 76 -2.58 4.68 -1.37
CA HIS A 76 -1.49 5.46 -0.80
C HIS A 76 -1.52 5.43 0.73
N TYR A 77 -2.69 5.62 1.33
CA TYR A 77 -2.85 5.54 2.78
C TYR A 77 -2.51 4.13 3.31
N ILE A 78 -2.96 3.08 2.62
CA ILE A 78 -2.60 1.68 2.96
C ILE A 78 -1.09 1.48 2.91
N ASN A 79 -0.42 2.01 1.89
CA ASN A 79 1.04 1.89 1.78
C ASN A 79 1.74 2.57 2.95
N VAL A 80 1.32 3.78 3.32
CA VAL A 80 1.93 4.53 4.43
C VAL A 80 1.71 3.82 5.76
N LEU A 81 0.52 3.32 6.04
CA LEU A 81 0.27 2.49 7.23
C LEU A 81 1.18 1.26 7.26
N ILE A 82 1.37 0.60 6.12
CA ILE A 82 2.27 -0.55 6.01
C ILE A 82 3.75 -0.16 6.19
N TRP A 83 4.19 0.95 5.61
CA TRP A 83 5.58 1.43 5.72
C TRP A 83 5.92 1.91 7.13
N ASN A 84 4.94 2.50 7.82
CA ASN A 84 5.05 2.92 9.21
C ASN A 84 4.87 1.77 10.21
N GLU A 85 4.66 0.54 9.73
CA GLU A 85 4.39 -0.65 10.56
C GLU A 85 3.10 -0.59 11.40
N ASP A 86 2.14 0.27 11.03
CA ASP A 86 0.80 0.38 11.60
C ASP A 86 -0.12 -0.76 11.11
N TYR A 87 0.34 -2.00 11.27
CA TYR A 87 -0.24 -3.18 10.64
C TYR A 87 -1.70 -3.44 11.03
N THR A 88 -2.08 -3.12 12.28
CA THR A 88 -3.45 -3.31 12.76
C THR A 88 -4.41 -2.40 12.01
N ASP A 89 -4.03 -1.15 11.82
CA ASP A 89 -4.89 -0.16 11.18
C ASP A 89 -4.87 -0.31 9.66
N ALA A 90 -3.74 -0.72 9.07
CA ALA A 90 -3.68 -1.17 7.68
C ALA A 90 -4.65 -2.33 7.42
N GLU A 91 -4.67 -3.36 8.28
CA GLU A 91 -5.56 -4.52 8.12
C GLU A 91 -7.04 -4.10 8.18
N LYS A 92 -7.42 -3.28 9.16
CA LYS A 92 -8.79 -2.74 9.29
C LYS A 92 -9.20 -1.90 8.09
N PHE A 93 -8.33 -0.99 7.65
CA PHE A 93 -8.63 -0.10 6.53
C PHE A 93 -8.75 -0.88 5.21
N ILE A 94 -7.91 -1.89 4.98
CA ILE A 94 -8.05 -2.79 3.83
C ILE A 94 -9.41 -3.51 3.88
N ASP A 95 -9.83 -4.00 5.05
CA ASP A 95 -11.12 -4.69 5.19
C ASP A 95 -12.31 -3.77 4.93
N PHE A 96 -12.25 -2.51 5.38
CA PHE A 96 -13.19 -1.47 5.00
C PHE A 96 -13.20 -1.25 3.48
N ALA A 97 -12.03 -1.00 2.88
CA ALA A 97 -11.89 -0.68 1.46
C ALA A 97 -12.41 -1.80 0.55
N LEU A 98 -12.28 -3.07 0.94
CA LEU A 98 -12.81 -4.22 0.19
C LEU A 98 -14.34 -4.19 0.03
N GLY A 99 -15.05 -3.49 0.93
CA GLY A 99 -16.50 -3.29 0.87
C GLY A 99 -16.95 -2.10 0.00
N VAL A 100 -16.03 -1.24 -0.42
CA VAL A 100 -16.34 0.00 -1.15
C VAL A 100 -16.45 -0.27 -2.65
N LYS A 101 -17.44 0.36 -3.32
CA LYS A 101 -17.58 0.27 -4.78
C LYS A 101 -16.52 1.11 -5.48
N GLY A 102 -16.01 0.63 -6.62
CA GLY A 102 -15.01 1.34 -7.42
C GLY A 102 -13.54 1.04 -7.04
N THR A 103 -13.29 0.44 -5.88
CA THR A 103 -11.92 0.04 -5.50
C THR A 103 -11.45 -1.18 -6.30
N ASP A 104 -10.16 -1.23 -6.62
CA ASP A 104 -9.54 -2.43 -7.17
C ASP A 104 -9.29 -3.47 -6.05
N LYS A 105 -10.22 -4.42 -5.94
CA LYS A 105 -10.18 -5.46 -4.91
C LYS A 105 -8.98 -6.39 -5.05
N SER A 106 -8.46 -6.59 -6.27
CA SER A 106 -7.28 -7.44 -6.49
C SER A 106 -6.03 -6.80 -5.90
N TRP A 107 -5.85 -5.48 -6.09
CA TRP A 107 -4.79 -4.70 -5.47
C TRP A 107 -4.92 -4.61 -3.94
N LEU A 108 -6.13 -4.46 -3.41
CA LEU A 108 -6.36 -4.46 -1.96
C LEU A 108 -5.97 -5.79 -1.31
N LEU A 109 -6.35 -6.92 -1.93
CA LEU A 109 -5.95 -8.24 -1.45
C LEU A 109 -4.43 -8.48 -1.57
N TYR A 110 -3.80 -7.94 -2.61
CA TYR A 110 -2.33 -7.94 -2.73
C TYR A 110 -1.67 -7.17 -1.57
N ARG A 111 -2.16 -5.97 -1.21
CA ARG A 111 -1.67 -5.23 -0.04
C ARG A 111 -1.89 -6.02 1.25
N LYS A 112 -3.04 -6.67 1.42
CA LYS A 112 -3.30 -7.54 2.57
C LYS A 112 -2.35 -8.73 2.65
N ALA A 113 -2.03 -9.33 1.51
CA ALA A 113 -1.05 -10.41 1.43
C ALA A 113 0.36 -9.93 1.82
N SER A 114 0.77 -8.75 1.33
CA SER A 114 2.05 -8.11 1.69
C SER A 114 2.15 -7.80 3.18
N LEU A 115 1.08 -7.25 3.77
CA LEU A 115 0.99 -7.03 5.22
C LEU A 115 1.18 -8.34 5.98
N TYR A 116 0.44 -9.40 5.62
CA TYR A 116 0.59 -10.71 6.26
C TYR A 116 1.96 -11.33 6.07
N GLU A 117 2.65 -11.04 4.97
CA GLU A 117 4.04 -11.43 4.77
C GLU A 117 4.97 -10.75 5.80
N GLN A 118 4.85 -9.43 5.97
CA GLN A 118 5.67 -8.66 6.93
C GLN A 118 5.48 -9.14 8.37
N VAL A 119 4.23 -9.38 8.79
CA VAL A 119 3.92 -9.92 10.14
C VAL A 119 4.09 -11.45 10.23
N LYS A 120 4.76 -12.08 9.27
CA LYS A 120 5.10 -13.51 9.22
C LYS A 120 3.89 -14.47 9.25
N LYS A 121 2.69 -13.99 8.94
CA LYS A 121 1.45 -14.79 8.79
C LYS A 121 1.38 -15.41 7.39
N LEU A 122 2.42 -16.15 6.98
CA LEU A 122 2.63 -16.63 5.60
C LEU A 122 1.45 -17.45 5.02
N LYS A 123 0.81 -18.29 5.84
CA LYS A 123 -0.39 -19.04 5.41
C LYS A 123 -1.55 -18.12 5.06
N LYS A 124 -1.74 -17.01 5.80
CA LYS A 124 -2.78 -16.02 5.51
C LYS A 124 -2.42 -15.25 4.24
N ALA A 125 -1.15 -14.88 4.08
CA ALA A 125 -0.66 -14.20 2.88
C ALA A 125 -0.97 -15.01 1.60
N MET A 126 -0.65 -16.31 1.58
CA MET A 126 -0.97 -17.21 0.45
C MET A 126 -2.47 -17.27 0.15
N LYS A 127 -3.32 -17.31 1.18
CA LYS A 127 -4.79 -17.28 0.97
C LYS A 127 -5.25 -16.00 0.31
N MET A 128 -4.66 -14.85 0.69
CA MET A 128 -5.02 -13.56 0.07
C MET A 128 -4.54 -13.48 -1.38
N ILE A 129 -3.35 -14.01 -1.70
CA ILE A 129 -2.85 -14.12 -3.08
C ILE A 129 -3.83 -14.92 -3.94
N GLN A 130 -4.27 -16.10 -3.47
CA GLN A 130 -5.21 -16.94 -4.21
C GLN A 130 -6.52 -16.22 -4.50
N LYS A 131 -7.07 -15.53 -3.49
CA LYS A 131 -8.27 -14.71 -3.67
C LYS A 131 -8.05 -13.58 -4.67
N ALA A 132 -6.91 -12.89 -4.60
CA ALA A 132 -6.58 -11.78 -5.49
C ALA A 132 -6.48 -12.25 -6.95
N LYS A 133 -5.79 -13.37 -7.19
CA LYS A 133 -5.62 -13.97 -8.53
C LYS A 133 -6.96 -14.34 -9.16
N ALA A 134 -7.91 -14.85 -8.37
CA ALA A 134 -9.23 -15.25 -8.87
C ALA A 134 -10.08 -14.08 -9.40
N ILE A 135 -9.76 -12.84 -8.99
CA ILE A 135 -10.49 -11.63 -9.38
C ILE A 135 -9.59 -10.60 -10.11
N ALA A 136 -8.37 -11.00 -10.48
CA ALA A 136 -7.44 -10.14 -11.18
C ALA A 136 -7.79 -10.10 -12.67
N HIS A 137 -7.85 -8.89 -13.24
CA HIS A 137 -8.21 -8.67 -14.64
C HIS A 137 -7.16 -7.90 -15.45
N ASN A 138 -6.00 -7.59 -14.86
CA ASN A 138 -4.89 -6.93 -15.55
C ASN A 138 -3.55 -7.65 -15.31
N THR A 139 -2.65 -7.57 -16.28
CA THR A 139 -1.36 -8.28 -16.24
C THR A 139 -0.48 -7.79 -15.09
N ASN A 140 -0.46 -6.47 -14.84
CA ASN A 140 0.40 -5.87 -13.83
C ASN A 140 0.17 -6.46 -12.41
N ILE A 141 -1.10 -6.60 -11.99
CA ILE A 141 -1.40 -7.18 -10.67
C ILE A 141 -1.12 -8.69 -10.65
N ILE A 142 -1.33 -9.41 -11.76
CA ILE A 142 -1.02 -10.84 -11.84
C ILE A 142 0.48 -11.07 -11.64
N GLU A 143 1.32 -10.28 -12.29
CA GLU A 143 2.78 -10.32 -12.12
C GLU A 143 3.17 -10.02 -10.67
N CYS A 144 2.64 -8.95 -10.07
CA CYS A 144 2.88 -8.62 -8.67
C CYS A 144 2.52 -9.76 -7.72
N LEU A 145 1.37 -10.41 -7.95
CA LEU A 145 0.90 -11.56 -7.16
C LEU A 145 1.81 -12.78 -7.33
N ASN A 146 2.28 -13.06 -8.55
CA ASN A 146 3.23 -14.14 -8.82
C ASN A 146 4.55 -13.91 -8.10
N THR A 147 5.13 -12.71 -8.18
CA THR A 147 6.38 -12.37 -7.48
C THR A 147 6.23 -12.49 -5.97
N LEU A 148 5.12 -11.99 -5.40
CA LEU A 148 4.83 -12.11 -3.97
C LEU A 148 4.68 -13.57 -3.54
N GLU A 149 4.00 -14.38 -4.34
CA GLU A 149 3.82 -15.81 -4.07
C GLU A 149 5.15 -16.55 -4.01
N GLU A 150 6.01 -16.37 -5.02
CA GLU A 150 7.33 -16.99 -5.06
C GLU A 150 8.18 -16.57 -3.87
N ARG A 151 8.18 -15.27 -3.53
CA ARG A 151 8.88 -14.76 -2.35
C ARG A 151 8.38 -15.38 -1.04
N ILE A 152 7.08 -15.66 -0.91
CA ILE A 152 6.54 -16.35 0.28
C ILE A 152 6.93 -17.84 0.28
N LYS A 153 6.90 -18.50 -0.88
CA LYS A 153 7.30 -19.91 -1.01
C LYS A 153 8.73 -20.13 -0.54
N THR A 154 9.69 -19.29 -0.94
CA THR A 154 11.09 -19.40 -0.50
C THR A 154 11.24 -19.30 1.02
N LYS A 155 10.44 -18.45 1.68
CA LYS A 155 10.42 -18.30 3.15
C LYS A 155 9.84 -19.52 3.87
N THR A 156 8.98 -20.29 3.21
CA THR A 156 8.37 -21.50 3.78
C THR A 156 9.20 -22.78 3.53
N SER A 157 9.91 -22.87 2.40
CA SER A 157 10.71 -24.05 2.03
C SER A 157 12.03 -24.16 2.79
N GLY A 158 12.59 -23.03 3.26
CA GLY A 158 13.85 -22.98 4.04
C GLY A 158 13.80 -23.64 5.44
N LYS A 159 12.66 -24.17 5.89
CA LYS A 159 12.54 -24.91 7.18
C LYS A 159 12.84 -26.42 7.08
N LYS A 160 13.38 -26.93 5.97
CA LYS A 160 13.64 -28.38 5.75
C LYS A 160 15.12 -28.84 5.73
N SER A 161 16.10 -28.05 6.14
CA SER A 161 17.48 -28.54 6.33
C SER A 161 17.77 -28.80 7.82
N GLY A 162 17.29 -29.93 8.32
CA GLY A 162 17.52 -30.34 9.72
C GLY A 162 17.17 -31.81 10.00
N LYS A 163 17.82 -32.75 9.31
CA LYS A 163 18.20 -34.11 9.77
C LYS A 163 18.40 -35.08 8.59
N LYS A 164 19.64 -35.56 8.41
CA LYS A 164 20.04 -36.97 8.54
C LYS A 164 21.52 -37.14 8.17
N ASP A 165 22.42 -36.89 9.12
CA ASP A 165 23.68 -37.62 9.09
C ASP A 165 23.40 -39.02 9.63
N LYS A 166 23.44 -39.98 8.71
CA LYS A 166 23.32 -41.40 9.01
C LYS A 166 24.52 -41.80 9.87
N LYS A 167 24.19 -42.29 11.06
CA LYS A 167 25.06 -43.09 11.94
C LYS A 167 25.82 -44.12 11.10
N GLU A 168 27.12 -43.92 10.97
CA GLU A 168 28.02 -44.88 10.34
C GLU A 168 28.11 -46.11 11.25
N LYS A 169 27.88 -47.28 10.66
CA LYS A 169 27.92 -48.56 11.35
C LYS A 169 29.34 -48.87 11.79
N SER A 170 29.51 -49.09 13.09
CA SER A 170 30.59 -49.91 13.63
C SER A 170 30.55 -51.30 12.99
N ALA A 171 31.59 -51.65 12.25
CA ALA A 171 31.90 -53.03 11.90
C ALA A 171 33.19 -53.42 12.62
N ALA A 172 33.15 -54.63 13.15
CA ALA A 172 34.10 -55.29 14.04
C ALA A 172 35.46 -55.57 13.39
#